data_AF-A0A959B453-F1
#
_entry.id   AF-A0A959B453-F1
#
_cell.length_a   1.000
_cell.length_b   1.000
_cell.length_c   1.000
_cell.angle_alpha   90.00
_cell.angle_beta   90.00
_cell.angle_gamma   90.00
#
_symmetry.space_group_name_H-M   'P 1'
#
loop_
_entity.id
_entity.type
_entity.pdbx_description
1 polymer ?
#
loop_
_entity_poly.entity_id
_entity_poly.type
_entity_poly.pdbx_seq_one_letter_code
_entity_poly.pdbx_strand_id
1 'polypeptide(L)'
;MDLHHHAVLRDGNTDDVAEADAAKTAFADFLNRGNLSADQMSFINNIIDFLAKNGIIEKRRLMQPPFSDLHHLGIFGLFDEHDQVEIVSIIGRINRNAEVG
;
A
#
# COMPACT_ATOMS: atom_id res chain seq x y z
N MET A 1 -9.68 -45.50 -16.12
CA MET A 1 -8.50 -45.10 -15.35
C MET A 1 -7.35 -45.18 -16.34
N ASP A 2 -6.68 -44.12 -16.79
CA ASP A 2 -6.42 -42.82 -16.16
C ASP A 2 -6.21 -41.71 -17.21
N LEU A 3 -6.31 -40.49 -16.68
CA LEU A 3 -6.38 -39.17 -17.31
C LEU A 3 -5.23 -38.87 -18.30
N HIS A 4 -5.56 -38.47 -19.52
CA HIS A 4 -4.61 -37.74 -20.39
C HIS A 4 -4.33 -36.37 -19.76
N HIS A 5 -3.04 -36.07 -19.63
CA HIS A 5 -2.43 -34.81 -19.21
C HIS A 5 -3.22 -33.58 -19.65
N HIS A 6 -4.01 -33.01 -18.73
CA HIS A 6 -4.46 -31.63 -18.85
C HIS A 6 -3.32 -30.77 -18.28
N ALA A 7 -2.53 -30.18 -19.17
CA ALA A 7 -1.58 -29.15 -18.81
C ALA A 7 -2.34 -28.06 -18.03
N VAL A 8 -1.99 -27.86 -16.77
CA VAL A 8 -2.49 -26.75 -15.98
C VAL A 8 -1.93 -25.49 -16.62
N LEU A 9 -2.81 -24.75 -17.30
CA LEU A 9 -2.55 -23.38 -17.70
C LEU A 9 -2.21 -22.62 -16.42
N ARG A 10 -0.94 -22.23 -16.29
CA ARG A 10 -0.43 -21.39 -15.21
C ARG A 10 -1.14 -20.05 -15.32
N ASP A 11 -2.17 -19.90 -14.49
CA ASP A 11 -2.96 -18.69 -14.33
C ASP A 11 -1.99 -17.52 -14.06
N GLY A 12 -2.22 -16.43 -14.78
CA GLY A 12 -1.33 -15.28 -14.75
C GLY A 12 -1.23 -14.69 -13.35
N ASN A 13 -0.07 -14.07 -13.10
CA ASN A 13 0.03 -12.93 -12.19
C ASN A 13 0.02 -13.24 -10.68
N THR A 14 0.91 -14.12 -10.23
CA THR A 14 1.15 -14.35 -8.78
C THR A 14 1.97 -13.24 -8.12
N ASP A 15 2.56 -12.33 -8.89
CA ASP A 15 3.42 -11.26 -8.36
C ASP A 15 2.55 -10.11 -7.79
N ASP A 16 1.53 -9.62 -8.53
CA ASP A 16 0.64 -8.54 -8.03
C ASP A 16 -0.18 -8.89 -6.78
N VAL A 17 -0.48 -10.17 -6.54
CA VAL A 17 -1.18 -10.59 -5.30
C VAL A 17 -0.25 -10.64 -4.09
N ALA A 18 1.05 -10.89 -4.29
CA ALA A 18 2.02 -10.94 -3.20
C ALA A 18 2.37 -9.52 -2.69
N GLU A 19 2.49 -8.54 -3.59
CA GLU A 19 2.86 -7.16 -3.23
C GLU A 19 1.71 -6.43 -2.52
N ALA A 20 0.47 -6.64 -2.97
CA ALA A 20 -0.72 -6.15 -2.29
C ALA A 20 -0.81 -6.68 -0.85
N ASP A 21 -0.44 -7.95 -0.63
CA ASP A 21 -0.46 -8.57 0.70
C ASP A 21 0.64 -8.04 1.61
N ALA A 22 1.84 -7.78 1.06
CA ALA A 22 2.94 -7.17 1.81
C ALA A 22 2.62 -5.75 2.28
N ALA A 23 2.05 -4.91 1.40
CA ALA A 23 1.67 -3.54 1.75
C ALA A 23 0.53 -3.52 2.78
N LYS A 24 -0.51 -4.34 2.59
CA LYS A 24 -1.61 -4.48 3.57
C LYS A 24 -1.11 -4.94 4.93
N THR A 25 -0.25 -5.96 4.95
CA THR A 25 0.35 -6.48 6.19
C THR A 25 1.16 -5.41 6.90
N ALA A 26 1.96 -4.64 6.17
CA ALA A 26 2.78 -3.58 6.75
C ALA A 26 1.95 -2.42 7.36
N PHE A 27 0.75 -2.17 6.85
CA PHE A 27 -0.18 -1.16 7.36
C PHE A 27 -1.24 -1.71 8.33
N ALA A 28 -1.30 -3.02 8.56
CA ALA A 28 -2.36 -3.63 9.35
C ALA A 28 -2.46 -3.04 10.78
N ASP A 29 -1.33 -2.90 11.46
CA ASP A 29 -1.29 -2.33 12.82
C ASP A 29 -1.74 -0.87 12.85
N PHE A 30 -1.40 -0.09 11.81
CA PHE A 30 -1.83 1.29 11.68
C PHE A 30 -3.35 1.38 11.45
N LEU A 31 -3.88 0.57 10.54
CA LEU A 31 -5.32 0.52 10.22
C LEU A 31 -6.18 0.00 11.37
N ASN A 32 -5.63 -0.88 12.21
CA ASN A 32 -6.34 -1.41 13.38
C ASN A 32 -6.41 -0.43 14.56
N ARG A 33 -5.85 0.79 14.43
CA ARG A 33 -6.05 1.84 15.43
C ARG A 33 -7.51 2.29 15.43
N GLY A 34 -8.16 2.18 16.58
CA GLY A 34 -9.59 2.48 16.74
C GLY A 34 -9.98 3.96 16.64
N ASN A 35 -9.13 4.84 16.10
CA ASN A 35 -9.34 6.28 16.07
C ASN A 35 -9.21 6.93 14.67
N LEU A 36 -9.06 6.13 13.60
CA LEU A 36 -8.94 6.68 12.24
C LEU A 36 -10.28 7.18 11.70
N SER A 37 -10.27 8.35 11.06
CA SER A 37 -11.41 8.89 10.30
C SER A 37 -11.57 8.18 8.95
N ALA A 38 -12.72 8.37 8.30
CA ALA A 38 -12.98 7.82 6.97
C ALA A 38 -11.96 8.31 5.92
N ASP A 39 -11.57 9.58 5.98
CA ASP A 39 -10.59 10.16 5.06
C ASP A 39 -9.18 9.63 5.33
N GLN A 40 -8.81 9.45 6.60
CA GLN A 40 -7.55 8.84 6.99
C GLN A 40 -7.46 7.38 6.52
N MET A 41 -8.51 6.56 6.74
CA MET A 41 -8.56 5.19 6.24
C MET A 41 -8.46 5.13 4.71
N SER A 42 -9.20 6.01 4.02
CA SER A 42 -9.17 6.11 2.56
C SER A 42 -7.77 6.48 2.04
N PHE A 43 -7.08 7.39 2.72
CA PHE A 43 -5.72 7.78 2.39
C PHE A 43 -4.74 6.61 2.52
N ILE A 44 -4.80 5.83 3.59
CA ILE A 44 -3.95 4.65 3.78
C ILE A 44 -4.25 3.57 2.75
N ASN A 45 -5.54 3.30 2.46
CA ASN A 45 -5.92 2.35 1.42
C ASN A 45 -5.41 2.77 0.03
N ASN A 46 -5.45 4.06 -0.30
CA ASN A 46 -4.88 4.57 -1.54
C ASN A 46 -3.36 4.36 -1.61
N ILE A 47 -2.63 4.48 -0.49
CA ILE A 47 -1.20 4.17 -0.45
C ILE A 47 -0.97 2.69 -0.72
N ILE A 48 -1.72 1.82 -0.05
CA ILE A 48 -1.63 0.36 -0.23
C ILE A 48 -1.88 -0.01 -1.69
N ASP A 49 -2.95 0.50 -2.29
CA ASP A 49 -3.31 0.23 -3.69
C ASP A 49 -2.26 0.76 -4.65
N PHE A 50 -1.65 1.90 -4.36
CA PHE A 50 -0.57 2.45 -5.18
C PHE A 50 0.68 1.58 -5.09
N LEU A 51 1.07 1.17 -3.88
CA LEU A 51 2.23 0.29 -3.66
C LEU A 51 2.03 -1.08 -4.30
N ALA A 52 0.83 -1.65 -4.20
CA ALA A 52 0.49 -2.91 -4.86
C ALA A 52 0.67 -2.86 -6.38
N LYS A 53 0.37 -1.71 -7.01
CA LYS A 53 0.44 -1.55 -8.47
C LYS A 53 1.80 -1.09 -8.99
N ASN A 54 2.56 -0.35 -8.18
CA ASN A 54 3.76 0.35 -8.64
C ASN A 54 5.04 -0.08 -7.89
N GLY A 55 4.91 -0.89 -6.83
CA GLY A 55 6.00 -1.37 -5.97
C GLY A 55 6.55 -0.32 -4.99
N ILE A 56 6.76 0.92 -5.46
CA ILE A 56 7.35 2.01 -4.67
C ILE A 56 6.53 3.29 -4.73
N ILE A 57 6.65 4.12 -3.71
CA ILE A 57 6.12 5.49 -3.71
C ILE A 57 7.17 6.50 -3.25
N GLU A 58 7.38 7.56 -4.04
CA GLU A 58 8.18 8.69 -3.55
C GLU A 58 7.41 9.45 -2.48
N LYS A 59 8.02 9.73 -1.32
CA LYS A 59 7.37 10.42 -0.18
C LYS A 59 6.72 11.75 -0.57
N ARG A 60 7.30 12.48 -1.53
CA ARG A 60 6.73 13.75 -2.02
C ARG A 60 5.39 13.59 -2.74
N ARG A 61 5.04 12.39 -3.21
CA ARG A 61 3.75 12.10 -3.84
C ARG A 61 2.59 12.18 -2.85
N LEU A 62 2.84 12.02 -1.54
CA LEU A 62 1.81 12.10 -0.50
C LEU A 62 1.18 13.50 -0.34
N MET A 63 1.71 14.49 -1.06
CA MET A 63 1.21 15.86 -1.15
C MET A 63 0.68 16.21 -2.56
N GLN A 64 0.57 15.23 -3.46
CA GLN A 64 0.18 15.43 -4.85
C GLN A 64 -1.03 14.54 -5.19
N PRO A 65 -1.78 14.84 -6.26
CA PRO A 65 -2.84 13.95 -6.71
C PRO A 65 -2.28 12.54 -7.01
N PRO A 66 -3.00 11.46 -6.65
CA PRO A 66 -4.36 11.45 -6.10
C PRO A 66 -4.45 11.63 -4.56
N PHE A 67 -3.32 11.69 -3.84
CA PHE A 67 -3.30 11.74 -2.38
C PHE A 67 -3.78 13.09 -1.82
N SER A 68 -3.51 14.19 -2.53
CA SER A 68 -4.01 15.52 -2.17
C SER A 68 -5.49 15.74 -2.50
N ASP A 69 -6.16 14.79 -3.15
CA ASP A 69 -7.57 14.94 -3.54
C ASP A 69 -8.50 14.76 -2.32
N LEU A 70 -8.05 13.98 -1.32
CA LEU A 70 -8.76 13.82 -0.04
C LEU A 70 -8.59 15.05 0.87
N HIS A 71 -7.40 15.66 0.86
CA HIS A 71 -7.12 16.89 1.59
C HIS A 71 -6.01 17.67 0.88
N HIS A 72 -6.16 18.98 0.71
CA HIS A 72 -5.23 19.81 -0.07
C HIS A 72 -3.79 19.82 0.46
N LEU A 73 -3.59 19.61 1.76
CA LEU A 73 -2.26 19.42 2.38
C LEU A 73 -1.74 17.98 2.33
N GLY A 74 -2.49 17.06 1.72
CA GLY A 74 -2.22 15.62 1.70
C GLY A 74 -2.07 15.06 3.11
N ILE A 75 -1.00 14.30 3.32
CA ILE A 75 -0.69 13.68 4.63
C ILE A 75 -0.66 14.69 5.79
N PHE A 76 -0.18 15.92 5.55
CA PHE A 76 -0.02 16.94 6.60
C PHE A 76 -1.34 17.52 7.11
N GLY A 77 -2.41 17.39 6.34
CA GLY A 77 -3.73 17.84 6.78
C GLY A 77 -4.60 16.73 7.34
N LEU A 78 -4.24 15.47 7.09
CA LEU A 78 -5.02 14.31 7.53
C LEU A 78 -4.47 13.69 8.82
N PHE A 79 -3.17 13.80 9.08
CA PHE A 79 -2.50 13.09 10.18
C PHE A 79 -1.71 14.04 11.06
N ASP A 80 -1.55 13.71 12.33
CA ASP A 80 -0.62 14.41 13.21
C ASP A 80 0.85 14.03 12.91
N GLU A 81 1.81 14.70 13.55
CA GLU A 81 3.23 14.46 13.29
C GLU A 81 3.67 13.02 13.60
N HIS A 82 3.09 12.41 14.64
CA HIS A 82 3.43 11.04 15.04
C HIS A 82 2.99 10.05 13.95
N ASP A 83 1.73 10.16 13.52
CA ASP A 83 1.19 9.31 12.47
C ASP A 83 1.87 9.55 11.12
N GLN A 84 2.22 10.79 10.79
CA GLN A 84 2.99 11.12 9.59
C GLN A 84 4.33 10.39 9.56
N VAL A 85 5.08 10.43 10.66
CA VAL A 85 6.39 9.77 10.77
C VAL A 85 6.25 8.26 10.59
N GLU A 86 5.23 7.66 11.19
CA GLU A 86 4.98 6.23 11.09
C GLU A 86 4.60 5.79 9.68
N ILE A 87 3.66 6.48 9.03
CA ILE A 87 3.25 6.22 7.65
C ILE A 87 4.47 6.29 6.72
N VAL A 88 5.30 7.33 6.85
CA VAL A 88 6.51 7.51 6.04
C VAL A 88 7.55 6.42 6.33
N SER A 89 7.64 5.94 7.57
CA SER A 89 8.53 4.84 7.96
C SER A 89 8.08 3.51 7.33
N ILE A 90 6.78 3.20 7.37
CA ILE A 90 6.20 2.01 6.74
C ILE A 90 6.48 2.02 5.23
N ILE A 91 6.17 3.12 4.55
CA ILE A 91 6.49 3.32 3.14
C ILE A 91 7.98 3.09 2.86
N GLY A 92 8.85 3.68 3.69
CA GLY A 92 10.29 3.53 3.53
C GLY A 92 10.77 2.09 3.65
N ARG A 93 10.13 1.26 4.50
CA ARG A 93 10.43 -0.17 4.62
C ARG A 93 9.98 -0.93 3.38
N ILE A 94 8.78 -0.66 2.88
CA ILE A 94 8.23 -1.33 1.69
C ILE A 94 9.08 -1.00 0.46
N ASN A 95 9.37 0.29 0.22
CA ASN A 95 10.19 0.71 -0.91
C ASN A 95 11.56 0.02 -0.91
N ARG A 96 12.22 -0.06 0.25
CA ARG A 96 13.52 -0.75 0.35
C ARG A 96 13.37 -2.22 -0.01
N ASN A 97 12.34 -2.91 0.47
CA ASN A 97 12.12 -4.32 0.17
C ASN A 97 11.89 -4.56 -1.33
N ALA A 98 11.24 -3.62 -2.03
CA ALA A 98 11.01 -3.68 -3.48
C ALA A 98 12.28 -3.43 -4.31
N GLU A 99 13.28 -2.70 -3.78
CA GLU A 99 14.56 -2.46 -4.47
C GLU A 99 15.54 -3.65 -4.39
N VAL A 100 15.36 -4.54 -3.41
CA VAL A 100 16.24 -5.71 -3.20
C VAL A 100 15.69 -7.02 -3.77
N GLY A 101 14.42 -7.04 -4.21
CA GLY A 101 13.78 -8.19 -4.85
C GLY A 101 14.02 -8.22 -6.36
#